data_AF-A0A2G6TM60-F1
#
_entry.id   AF-A0A2G6TM60-F1
#
_cell.length_a   1.000
_cell.length_b   1.000
_cell.length_c   1.000
_cell.angle_alpha   90.00
_cell.angle_beta   90.00
_cell.angle_gamma   90.00
#
_symmetry.space_group_name_H-M   'P 1'
#
loop_
_entity.id
_entity.type
_entity.pdbx_description
1 polymer ?
#
loop_
_entity_poly.entity_id
_entity_poly.type
_entity_poly.pdbx_seq_one_letter_code
_entity_poly.pdbx_strand_id
1 'polypeptide(L)'
;MKLQNKKILIILIHFLSLLNSYAQNDVNKLFFNLPLESNRDTIYSSIKKYGFIEKHSNRIVSQDDNIIKTFNGYLDTKTSGNVLADSIEIQLSTGGTILENEKYYQNLLIIWSYYHFSNAKTAKIFYRDKKIEIEKIMSVEPLHYKDFEDNKKTGFSDNFIANKDDRKVSIQFKREKQEYIVRLEYQRNEGEKKLKRQFIKKELIFREIDNKNLFLANNVDQVPITKKCSTQNDKSIECFKESIARYIWTDVDFYTFGLTPGTHRIFLKFVIDKNKQIINIKVNHKNSKLCNEVTRSINQLNITEPAINKGIKVDFLAEIPLTISINN
;
A
#
# COMPACT_ATOMS: atom_id res chain seq x y z
N MET A 1 -43.14 29.29 6.35
CA MET A 1 -42.01 28.73 7.13
C MET A 1 -41.11 27.72 6.38
N LYS A 2 -41.61 26.81 5.53
CA LYS A 2 -40.75 25.78 4.88
C LYS A 2 -39.76 26.31 3.82
N LEU A 3 -40.04 27.44 3.16
CA LEU A 3 -39.20 27.99 2.08
C LEU A 3 -37.98 28.77 2.58
N GLN A 4 -38.09 29.45 3.74
CA GLN A 4 -36.98 30.19 4.36
C GLN A 4 -35.89 29.27 4.90
N ASN A 5 -36.26 28.13 5.50
CA ASN A 5 -35.29 27.16 6.02
C ASN A 5 -34.46 26.51 4.90
N LYS A 6 -35.03 26.36 3.69
CA LYS A 6 -34.30 25.81 2.53
C LYS A 6 -33.24 26.78 1.99
N LYS A 7 -33.51 28.10 2.00
CA LYS A 7 -32.52 29.13 1.62
C LYS A 7 -31.39 29.24 2.64
N ILE A 8 -31.72 29.17 3.94
CA ILE A 8 -30.70 29.20 5.02
C ILE A 8 -29.79 27.97 4.93
N LEU A 9 -30.33 26.78 4.63
CA LEU A 9 -29.54 25.55 4.46
C LEU A 9 -28.59 25.64 3.26
N ILE A 10 -29.03 26.19 2.11
CA ILE A 10 -28.19 26.37 0.91
C ILE A 10 -27.08 27.39 1.17
N ILE A 11 -27.39 28.49 1.87
CA ILE A 11 -26.39 29.50 2.25
C ILE A 11 -25.36 28.90 3.23
N LEU A 12 -25.78 28.08 4.20
CA LEU A 12 -24.88 27.39 5.12
C LEU A 12 -23.98 26.37 4.41
N ILE A 13 -24.50 25.63 3.42
CA ILE A 13 -23.70 24.70 2.60
C ILE A 13 -22.67 25.45 1.76
N HIS A 14 -23.05 26.59 1.16
CA HIS A 14 -22.10 27.44 0.44
C HIS A 14 -21.06 28.08 1.36
N PHE A 15 -21.45 28.53 2.55
CA PHE A 15 -20.51 29.08 3.53
C PHE A 15 -19.54 28.02 4.06
N LEU A 16 -20.00 26.77 4.29
CA LEU A 16 -19.12 25.64 4.61
C LEU A 16 -18.15 25.31 3.47
N SER A 17 -18.61 25.37 2.22
CA SER A 17 -17.73 25.13 1.05
C SER A 17 -16.67 26.24 0.87
N LEU A 18 -17.02 27.48 1.22
CA LEU A 18 -16.10 28.62 1.18
C LEU A 18 -15.08 28.56 2.33
N LEU A 19 -15.47 28.14 3.53
CA LEU A 19 -14.55 27.92 4.65
C LEU A 19 -13.54 26.80 4.35
N ASN A 20 -13.97 25.72 3.70
CA ASN A 20 -13.06 24.66 3.24
C ASN A 20 -12.09 25.17 2.16
N SER A 21 -12.53 26.06 1.26
CA SER A 21 -11.66 26.67 0.25
C SER A 21 -10.64 27.66 0.84
N TYR A 22 -10.95 28.33 1.95
CA TYR A 22 -10.05 29.29 2.59
C TYR A 22 -8.90 28.61 3.34
N ALA A 23 -9.19 27.59 4.16
CA ALA A 23 -8.14 26.83 4.87
C ALA A 23 -7.15 26.12 3.92
N GLN A 24 -7.64 25.74 2.73
CA GLN A 24 -6.88 25.05 1.70
C GLN A 24 -5.87 25.96 0.98
N ASN A 25 -6.21 27.23 0.79
CA ASN A 25 -5.29 28.23 0.24
C ASN A 25 -4.09 28.44 1.16
N ASP A 26 -4.27 28.32 2.48
CA ASP A 26 -3.20 28.55 3.43
C ASP A 26 -2.21 27.38 3.54
N VAL A 27 -2.66 26.13 3.43
CA VAL A 27 -1.74 24.97 3.36
C VAL A 27 -0.91 25.00 2.07
N ASN A 28 -1.50 25.38 0.93
CA ASN A 28 -0.77 25.49 -0.34
C ASN A 28 0.44 26.43 -0.21
N LYS A 29 0.32 27.52 0.56
CA LYS A 29 1.43 28.48 0.80
C LYS A 29 2.64 27.85 1.46
N LEU A 30 2.45 26.82 2.29
CA LEU A 30 3.56 26.08 2.91
C LEU A 30 4.38 25.30 1.88
N PHE A 31 3.78 24.92 0.75
CA PHE A 31 4.37 24.10 -0.30
C PHE A 31 4.43 24.88 -1.61
N PHE A 32 5.07 26.05 -1.62
CA PHE A 32 5.31 26.86 -2.83
C PHE A 32 4.03 27.26 -3.59
N ASN A 33 2.90 27.42 -2.90
CA ASN A 33 1.59 27.65 -3.54
C ASN A 33 1.20 26.55 -4.54
N LEU A 34 1.72 25.32 -4.36
CA LEU A 34 1.33 24.20 -5.21
C LEU A 34 -0.16 23.93 -5.07
N PRO A 35 -0.84 23.54 -6.17
CA PRO A 35 -2.26 23.22 -6.13
C PRO A 35 -2.43 21.81 -5.55
N LEU A 36 -2.21 21.66 -4.23
CA LEU A 36 -2.16 20.37 -3.52
C LEU A 36 -3.42 19.51 -3.72
N GLU A 37 -4.50 20.14 -4.17
CA GLU A 37 -5.78 19.50 -4.40
C GLU A 37 -6.00 18.98 -5.82
N SER A 38 -5.17 19.41 -6.76
CA SER A 38 -5.25 18.94 -8.14
C SER A 38 -4.73 17.51 -8.27
N ASN A 39 -4.99 16.85 -9.40
CA ASN A 39 -4.39 15.55 -9.66
C ASN A 39 -2.84 15.64 -9.68
N ARG A 40 -2.19 14.48 -9.49
CA ARG A 40 -0.72 14.36 -9.46
C ARG A 40 -0.02 15.06 -10.62
N ASP A 41 -0.51 14.90 -11.84
CA ASP A 41 0.15 15.42 -13.04
C ASP A 41 0.10 16.96 -13.09
N THR A 42 -0.99 17.55 -12.58
CA THR A 42 -1.11 19.00 -12.39
C THR A 42 -0.15 19.52 -11.32
N ILE A 43 -0.03 18.81 -10.19
CA ILE A 43 0.92 19.17 -9.12
C ILE A 43 2.35 19.10 -9.66
N TYR A 44 2.69 18.01 -10.32
CA TYR A 44 3.99 17.80 -10.96
C TYR A 44 4.33 18.91 -11.98
N SER A 45 3.37 19.26 -12.85
CA SER A 45 3.54 20.34 -13.82
C SER A 45 3.75 21.69 -13.13
N SER A 46 3.10 21.92 -11.99
CA SER A 46 3.28 23.13 -11.19
C SER A 46 4.66 23.19 -10.55
N ILE A 47 5.17 22.07 -10.01
CA ILE A 47 6.52 22.00 -9.44
C ILE A 47 7.57 22.45 -10.46
N LYS A 48 7.48 21.99 -11.71
CA LYS A 48 8.39 22.42 -12.79
C LYS A 48 8.36 23.92 -13.05
N LYS A 49 7.18 24.56 -12.95
CA LYS A 49 7.04 26.02 -13.13
C LYS A 49 7.69 26.82 -12.01
N TYR A 50 7.84 26.26 -10.81
CA TYR A 50 8.52 26.90 -9.69
C TYR A 50 10.05 26.82 -9.76
N GLY A 51 10.63 26.34 -10.88
CA GLY A 51 12.08 26.31 -11.07
C GLY A 51 12.78 25.12 -10.42
N PHE A 52 12.02 24.10 -10.00
CA PHE A 52 12.59 22.84 -9.56
C PHE A 52 13.14 22.06 -10.77
N ILE A 53 14.44 21.84 -10.77
CA ILE A 53 15.12 21.05 -11.79
C ILE A 53 14.91 19.57 -11.46
N GLU A 54 14.27 18.85 -12.37
CA GLU A 54 14.03 17.42 -12.25
C GLU A 54 15.34 16.65 -12.16
N LYS A 55 15.54 15.91 -11.07
CA LYS A 55 16.59 14.91 -10.96
C LYS A 55 15.91 13.57 -11.17
N HIS A 56 15.99 13.02 -12.38
CA HIS A 56 15.43 11.70 -12.67
C HIS A 56 15.93 10.68 -11.64
N SER A 57 15.02 10.18 -10.83
CA SER A 57 15.21 9.00 -10.03
C SER A 57 14.01 8.10 -10.35
N ASN A 58 14.19 7.19 -11.31
CA ASN A 58 13.33 6.01 -11.42
C ASN A 58 13.62 5.06 -10.25
N ARG A 59 13.65 5.59 -9.02
CA ARG A 59 13.77 4.76 -7.82
C ARG A 59 12.37 4.35 -7.43
N ILE A 60 12.04 3.11 -7.80
CA ILE A 60 11.05 2.34 -7.07
C ILE A 60 11.63 2.18 -5.67
N VAL A 61 11.16 2.96 -4.71
CA VAL A 61 11.51 2.79 -3.31
C VAL A 61 10.45 1.88 -2.72
N SER A 62 10.84 0.69 -2.25
CA SER A 62 10.02 -0.18 -1.43
C SER A 62 10.24 0.20 0.04
N GLN A 63 9.22 0.73 0.69
CA GLN A 63 9.16 0.84 2.13
C GLN A 63 7.88 0.10 2.55
N ASP A 64 8.03 -0.97 3.34
CA ASP A 64 6.94 -1.84 3.79
C ASP A 64 6.06 -2.36 2.64
N ASP A 65 6.67 -2.95 1.61
CA ASP A 65 6.03 -3.55 0.42
C ASP A 65 5.26 -2.58 -0.51
N ASN A 66 5.43 -1.27 -0.35
CA ASN A 66 4.73 -0.26 -1.16
C ASN A 66 5.59 0.23 -2.35
N ILE A 67 5.07 0.15 -3.59
CA ILE A 67 5.74 0.69 -4.79
C ILE A 67 5.45 2.19 -4.90
N ILE A 68 6.48 3.01 -4.69
CA ILE A 68 6.35 4.47 -4.73
C ILE A 68 7.00 5.03 -6.01
N LYS A 69 6.23 5.78 -6.81
CA LYS A 69 6.80 6.66 -7.85
C LYS A 69 7.22 7.96 -7.20
N THR A 70 8.51 8.27 -7.25
CA THR A 70 9.07 9.47 -6.64
C THR A 70 9.55 10.41 -7.74
N PHE A 71 9.12 11.67 -7.66
CA PHE A 71 9.78 12.78 -8.33
C PHE A 71 10.61 13.50 -7.30
N ASN A 72 11.89 13.75 -7.61
CA ASN A 72 12.76 14.60 -6.79
C ASN A 72 13.24 15.76 -7.67
N GLY A 73 13.17 16.97 -7.12
CA GLY A 73 13.71 18.16 -7.78
C GLY A 73 14.40 19.08 -6.78
N TYR A 74 15.43 19.79 -7.25
CA TYR A 74 16.10 20.81 -6.46
C TYR A 74 15.74 22.19 -6.99
N LEU A 75 15.44 23.12 -6.09
CA LEU A 75 15.21 24.52 -6.45
C LEU A 75 16.54 25.19 -6.80
N ASP A 76 16.64 25.80 -7.98
CA ASP A 76 17.79 26.61 -8.34
C ASP A 76 17.77 27.94 -7.58
N THR A 77 18.62 28.05 -6.55
CA THR A 77 18.76 29.22 -5.69
C THR A 77 19.25 30.47 -6.43
N LYS A 78 19.72 30.35 -7.69
CA LYS A 78 20.05 31.50 -8.55
C LYS A 78 18.82 32.16 -9.18
N THR A 79 17.68 31.44 -9.23
CA THR A 79 16.43 31.92 -9.87
C THR A 79 15.32 32.21 -8.87
N SER A 80 15.33 31.55 -7.70
CA SER A 80 14.49 31.94 -6.57
C SER A 80 15.18 33.04 -5.77
N GLY A 81 14.50 34.13 -5.41
CA GLY A 81 15.04 35.20 -4.56
C GLY A 81 15.46 34.75 -3.15
N ASN A 82 15.37 35.63 -2.14
CA ASN A 82 15.80 35.36 -0.76
C ASN A 82 15.16 34.09 -0.13
N VAL A 83 15.77 32.94 -0.36
CA VAL A 83 15.44 31.68 0.30
C VAL A 83 16.36 31.54 1.50
N LEU A 84 15.77 31.35 2.69
CA LEU A 84 16.50 31.25 3.97
C LEU A 84 17.31 29.94 4.10
N ALA A 85 17.05 28.94 3.27
CA ALA A 85 17.72 27.64 3.24
C ALA A 85 18.81 27.61 2.16
N ASP A 86 19.87 26.84 2.39
CA ASP A 86 20.99 26.69 1.46
C ASP A 86 20.58 25.92 0.19
N SER A 87 19.65 24.98 0.34
CA SER A 87 18.97 24.33 -0.78
C SER A 87 17.62 23.78 -0.36
N ILE A 88 16.76 23.56 -1.36
CA ILE A 88 15.44 22.98 -1.17
C ILE A 88 15.28 21.80 -2.12
N GLU A 89 14.93 20.65 -1.58
CA GLU A 89 14.48 19.48 -2.33
C GLU A 89 12.98 19.31 -2.16
N ILE A 90 12.26 19.08 -3.27
CA ILE A 90 10.86 18.68 -3.22
C ILE A 90 10.74 17.25 -3.72
N GLN A 91 9.95 16.46 -3.00
CA GLN A 91 9.63 15.10 -3.37
C GLN A 91 8.12 14.92 -3.47
N LEU A 92 7.65 14.51 -4.65
CA LEU A 92 6.25 14.12 -4.87
C LEU A 92 6.19 12.60 -4.98
N SER A 93 5.33 12.01 -4.17
CA SER A 93 5.19 10.57 -4.02
C SER A 93 3.72 10.17 -4.15
N THR A 94 3.49 9.07 -4.85
CA THR A 94 2.23 8.33 -4.74
C THR A 94 2.53 6.97 -4.17
N GLY A 95 1.86 6.62 -3.09
CA GLY A 95 1.92 5.29 -2.49
C GLY A 95 0.54 4.83 -2.10
N GLY A 96 0.50 3.86 -1.21
CA GLY A 96 -0.73 3.56 -0.52
C GLY A 96 -0.51 2.57 0.59
N THR A 97 -1.57 2.33 1.33
CA THR A 97 -1.54 1.49 2.52
C THR A 97 -2.40 0.25 2.27
N ILE A 98 -1.86 -0.91 2.64
CA ILE A 98 -2.63 -2.16 2.68
C ILE A 98 -3.54 -2.05 3.91
N LEU A 99 -4.84 -1.88 3.69
CA LEU A 99 -5.82 -2.04 4.76
C LEU A 99 -5.93 -3.54 5.10
N GLU A 100 -6.11 -3.84 6.40
CA GLU A 100 -5.96 -5.13 7.10
C GLU A 100 -6.61 -6.39 6.47
N ASN A 101 -7.34 -6.26 5.37
CA ASN A 101 -7.98 -7.35 4.64
C ASN A 101 -7.41 -7.65 3.24
N GLU A 102 -6.21 -7.15 2.89
CA GLU A 102 -5.45 -7.46 1.65
C GLU A 102 -6.20 -7.17 0.31
N LYS A 103 -7.42 -6.64 0.35
CA LYS A 103 -8.30 -6.45 -0.84
C LYS A 103 -8.25 -5.04 -1.44
N TYR A 104 -7.87 -4.05 -0.64
CA TYR A 104 -7.89 -2.65 -1.03
C TYR A 104 -6.56 -1.99 -0.68
N TYR A 105 -6.21 -1.01 -1.51
CA TYR A 105 -5.11 -0.12 -1.26
C TYR A 105 -5.66 1.31 -1.24
N GLN A 106 -5.40 2.02 -0.15
CA GLN A 106 -5.75 3.44 -0.05
C GLN A 106 -4.68 4.23 -0.80
N ASN A 107 -5.02 4.92 -1.89
CA ASN A 107 -4.04 5.73 -2.60
C ASN A 107 -3.70 6.94 -1.73
N LEU A 108 -2.41 7.18 -1.54
CA LEU A 108 -1.91 8.34 -0.82
C LEU A 108 -1.11 9.20 -1.79
N LEU A 109 -1.42 10.49 -1.81
CA LEU A 109 -0.54 11.50 -2.34
C LEU A 109 0.27 12.06 -1.17
N ILE A 110 1.60 12.03 -1.30
CA ILE A 110 2.52 12.57 -0.30
C ILE A 110 3.45 13.56 -0.96
N ILE A 111 3.62 14.72 -0.35
CA ILE A 111 4.55 15.75 -0.77
C ILE A 111 5.48 16.07 0.38
N TRP A 112 6.78 15.96 0.14
CA TRP A 112 7.80 16.41 1.07
C TRP A 112 8.55 17.62 0.52
N SER A 113 8.76 18.62 1.35
CA SER A 113 9.68 19.72 1.09
C SER A 113 10.80 19.67 2.13
N TYR A 114 12.02 19.41 1.67
CA TYR A 114 13.23 19.37 2.48
C TYR A 114 13.98 20.69 2.33
N TYR A 115 14.22 21.36 3.45
CA TYR A 115 14.99 22.59 3.52
C TYR A 115 16.31 22.28 4.22
N HIS A 116 17.42 22.43 3.47
CA HIS A 116 18.76 22.13 3.94
C HIS A 116 19.45 23.40 4.45
N PHE A 117 20.11 23.29 5.60
CA PHE A 117 20.82 24.38 6.24
C PHE A 117 22.18 23.89 6.78
N SER A 118 23.21 24.67 6.52
CA SER A 118 24.55 24.56 7.11
C SER A 118 24.57 25.16 8.52
N ASN A 119 23.71 26.16 8.78
CA ASN A 119 23.64 26.86 10.07
C ASN A 119 22.51 26.33 10.96
N ALA A 120 22.88 25.81 12.13
CA ALA A 120 21.95 25.27 13.13
C ALA A 120 20.94 26.29 13.65
N LYS A 121 21.35 27.55 13.84
CA LYS A 121 20.50 28.62 14.38
C LYS A 121 19.43 28.99 13.36
N THR A 122 19.81 29.18 12.10
CA THR A 122 18.89 29.46 10.99
C THR A 122 17.87 28.34 10.82
N ALA A 123 18.31 27.08 10.84
CA ALA A 123 17.43 25.92 10.72
C ALA A 123 16.39 25.83 11.87
N LYS A 124 16.80 26.11 13.11
CA LYS A 124 15.91 26.13 14.28
C LYS A 124 14.88 27.25 14.23
N ILE A 125 15.29 28.45 13.79
CA ILE A 125 14.39 29.59 13.59
C ILE A 125 13.35 29.23 12.53
N PHE A 126 13.80 28.74 11.37
CA PHE A 126 12.92 28.33 10.28
C PHE A 126 11.90 27.27 10.73
N TYR A 127 12.35 26.22 11.44
CA TYR A 127 11.47 25.20 11.98
C TYR A 127 10.40 25.78 12.91
N ARG A 128 10.81 26.64 13.85
CA ARG A 128 9.89 27.29 14.80
C ARG A 128 8.84 28.13 14.08
N ASP A 129 9.27 28.95 13.12
CA ASP A 129 8.37 29.84 12.39
C ASP A 129 7.35 29.04 11.56
N LYS A 130 7.81 27.97 10.89
CA LYS A 130 6.92 27.08 10.12
C LYS A 130 5.99 26.27 11.01
N LYS A 131 6.44 25.83 12.18
CA LYS A 131 5.58 25.17 13.16
C LYS A 131 4.43 26.08 13.59
N ILE A 132 4.73 27.34 13.94
CA ILE A 132 3.71 28.34 14.31
C ILE A 132 2.73 28.58 13.15
N GLU A 133 3.24 28.64 11.91
CA GLU A 133 2.41 28.79 10.72
C GLU A 133 1.45 27.60 10.54
N ILE A 134 1.94 26.36 10.68
CA ILE A 134 1.12 25.14 10.60
C ILE A 134 0.08 25.10 11.72
N GLU A 135 0.46 25.42 12.96
CA GLU A 135 -0.45 25.48 14.11
C GLU A 135 -1.61 26.45 13.85
N LYS A 136 -1.31 27.63 13.30
CA LYS A 136 -2.31 28.63 12.92
C LYS A 136 -3.24 28.14 11.82
N ILE A 137 -2.70 27.48 10.80
CA ILE A 137 -3.46 26.97 9.65
C ILE A 137 -4.37 25.81 10.07
N MET A 138 -3.88 24.93 10.95
CA MET A 138 -4.58 23.68 11.26
C MET A 138 -5.61 23.81 12.38
N SER A 139 -5.55 24.83 13.25
CA SER A 139 -6.55 25.07 14.31
C SER A 139 -6.84 23.82 15.18
N VAL A 140 -5.85 22.94 15.38
CA VAL A 140 -5.95 21.71 16.18
C VAL A 140 -4.75 21.66 17.13
N GLU A 141 -4.97 21.27 18.39
CA GLU A 141 -3.91 21.07 19.38
C GLU A 141 -2.87 20.02 18.89
N PRO A 142 -1.56 20.30 18.97
CA PRO A 142 -0.53 19.36 18.54
C PRO A 142 -0.56 18.07 19.36
N LEU A 143 -0.53 16.91 18.68
CA LEU A 143 -0.16 15.64 19.29
C LEU A 143 1.36 15.55 19.34
N HIS A 144 1.95 15.83 20.50
CA HIS A 144 3.38 15.68 20.72
C HIS A 144 3.74 14.19 20.92
N TYR A 145 4.42 13.59 19.94
CA TYR A 145 5.05 12.28 20.10
C TYR A 145 6.53 12.45 20.46
N LYS A 146 6.93 12.00 21.65
CA LYS A 146 8.32 11.70 21.96
C LYS A 146 8.53 10.22 21.69
N ASP A 147 9.11 9.87 20.54
CA ASP A 147 9.62 8.50 20.38
C ASP A 147 10.89 8.35 21.23
N PHE A 148 10.76 7.52 22.26
CA PHE A 148 11.85 6.93 23.04
C PHE A 148 12.21 5.57 22.41
N GLU A 149 13.51 5.26 22.43
CA GLU A 149 14.18 4.06 21.89
C GLU A 149 14.45 4.15 20.36
N ASP A 150 15.68 4.09 19.84
CA ASP A 150 16.91 3.48 20.31
C ASP A 150 18.13 4.22 19.72
N ASN A 151 19.29 3.99 20.31
CA ASN A 151 20.54 4.74 20.21
C ASN A 151 20.97 5.19 18.79
N LYS A 152 21.23 6.51 18.66
CA LYS A 152 21.83 7.30 17.53
C LYS A 152 20.87 7.91 16.48
N LYS A 153 20.29 9.08 16.81
CA LYS A 153 20.27 10.34 15.98
C LYS A 153 19.34 11.39 16.62
N THR A 154 19.85 12.61 16.84
CA THR A 154 19.13 13.74 17.44
C THR A 154 18.17 14.41 16.45
N GLY A 155 16.86 14.30 16.65
CA GLY A 155 15.83 15.01 15.86
C GLY A 155 14.51 15.15 16.62
N PHE A 156 13.68 16.11 16.22
CA PHE A 156 12.34 16.36 16.76
C PHE A 156 11.31 16.27 15.61
N SER A 157 10.16 15.64 15.84
CA SER A 157 9.05 15.57 14.87
C SER A 157 7.74 15.98 15.53
N ASP A 158 7.02 16.91 14.92
CA ASP A 158 5.66 17.28 15.32
C ASP A 158 4.69 16.85 14.19
N ASN A 159 3.63 16.14 14.56
CA ASN A 159 2.57 15.70 13.65
C ASN A 159 1.30 16.51 13.93
N PHE A 160 0.73 17.15 12.91
CA PHE A 160 -0.54 17.86 13.01
C PHE A 160 -1.60 17.12 12.20
N ILE A 161 -2.67 16.68 12.86
CA ILE A 161 -3.77 15.94 12.26
C ILE A 161 -4.98 16.87 12.15
N ALA A 162 -5.41 17.20 10.94
CA ALA A 162 -6.68 17.88 10.73
C ALA A 162 -7.81 16.84 10.78
N ASN A 163 -8.46 16.71 11.94
CA ASN A 163 -9.47 15.68 12.27
C ASN A 163 -10.76 15.66 11.40
N LYS A 164 -10.83 16.38 10.27
CA LYS A 164 -12.07 16.47 9.47
C LYS A 164 -11.99 16.05 8.00
N ASP A 165 -10.81 15.80 7.41
CA ASP A 165 -10.73 15.60 5.94
C ASP A 165 -9.61 14.65 5.44
N ASP A 166 -9.14 13.67 6.24
CA ASP A 166 -8.04 12.75 5.85
C ASP A 166 -6.74 13.45 5.40
N ARG A 167 -6.58 14.73 5.75
CA ARG A 167 -5.41 15.57 5.45
C ARG A 167 -4.48 15.61 6.64
N LYS A 168 -3.20 15.39 6.39
CA LYS A 168 -2.14 15.47 7.41
C LYS A 168 -1.05 16.41 6.94
N VAL A 169 -0.64 17.31 7.84
CA VAL A 169 0.55 18.15 7.65
C VAL A 169 1.51 17.85 8.80
N SER A 170 2.77 17.54 8.51
CA SER A 170 3.77 17.31 9.54
C SER A 170 5.04 18.11 9.28
N ILE A 171 5.77 18.41 10.35
CA ILE A 171 7.07 19.09 10.29
C ILE A 171 8.09 18.35 11.14
N GLN A 172 9.26 18.10 10.57
CA GLN A 172 10.36 17.42 11.24
C GLN A 172 11.64 18.25 11.15
N PHE A 173 12.42 18.26 12.23
CA PHE A 173 13.78 18.79 12.29
C PHE A 173 14.76 17.65 12.55
N LYS A 174 15.77 17.50 11.69
CA LYS A 174 16.79 16.46 11.78
C LYS A 174 18.19 17.00 11.51
N ARG A 175 19.20 16.45 12.18
CA ARG A 175 20.60 16.66 11.83
C ARG A 175 21.12 15.45 11.06
N GLU A 176 21.68 15.68 9.88
CA GLU A 176 22.35 14.65 9.06
C GLU A 176 23.79 15.07 8.78
N LYS A 177 24.78 14.32 9.29
CA LYS A 177 26.20 14.66 9.13
C LYS A 177 26.50 16.11 9.57
N GLN A 178 26.87 16.98 8.62
CA GLN A 178 27.22 18.39 8.81
C GLN A 178 26.09 19.35 8.40
N GLU A 179 24.90 18.86 8.08
CA GLU A 179 23.73 19.65 7.69
C GLU A 179 22.54 19.45 8.64
N TYR A 180 21.65 20.43 8.63
CA TYR A 180 20.37 20.45 9.33
C TYR A 180 19.26 20.48 8.31
N ILE A 181 18.28 19.60 8.46
CA ILE A 181 17.17 19.42 7.53
C ILE A 181 15.87 19.71 8.27
N VAL A 182 15.08 20.62 7.71
CA VAL A 182 13.67 20.81 8.09
C VAL A 182 12.82 20.18 6.99
N ARG A 183 11.97 19.22 7.34
CA ARG A 183 11.07 18.55 6.40
C ARG A 183 9.63 18.96 6.68
N LEU A 184 8.95 19.52 5.69
CA LEU A 184 7.50 19.66 5.67
C LEU A 184 6.91 18.48 4.89
N GLU A 185 5.82 17.93 5.37
CA GLU A 185 5.09 16.83 4.74
C GLU A 185 3.61 17.18 4.64
N TYR A 186 3.04 17.01 3.45
CA TYR A 186 1.60 17.02 3.23
C TYR A 186 1.19 15.64 2.73
N GLN A 187 0.14 15.10 3.33
CA GLN A 187 -0.47 13.84 2.94
C GLN A 187 -1.98 14.03 2.79
N ARG A 188 -2.52 13.46 1.71
CA ARG A 188 -3.97 13.31 1.53
C ARG A 188 -4.32 11.93 0.97
N ASN A 189 -5.53 11.50 1.31
CA ASN A 189 -6.16 10.32 0.75
C ASN A 189 -6.71 10.63 -0.67
N GLU A 190 -6.31 9.86 -1.67
CA GLU A 190 -6.83 9.92 -3.05
C GLU A 190 -7.89 8.83 -3.34
N GLY A 191 -8.38 8.16 -2.30
CA GLY A 191 -9.45 7.17 -2.37
C GLY A 191 -8.97 5.72 -2.52
N GLU A 192 -9.89 4.77 -2.38
CA GLU A 192 -9.63 3.33 -2.46
C GLU A 192 -9.54 2.86 -3.92
N LYS A 193 -8.50 2.10 -4.26
CA LYS A 193 -8.48 1.29 -5.48
C LYS A 193 -8.50 -0.19 -5.12
N LYS A 194 -9.42 -0.93 -5.75
CA LYS A 194 -9.40 -2.40 -5.76
C LYS A 194 -8.11 -2.85 -6.46
N LEU A 195 -7.30 -3.67 -5.78
CA LEU A 195 -6.06 -4.21 -6.34
C LEU A 195 -6.34 -4.90 -7.68
N LYS A 196 -5.80 -4.38 -8.78
CA LYS A 196 -5.51 -5.23 -9.95
C LYS A 196 -4.31 -6.09 -9.55
N ARG A 197 -4.54 -7.38 -9.34
CA ARG A 197 -3.61 -8.41 -8.82
C ARG A 197 -2.31 -8.63 -9.62
N GLN A 198 -1.92 -7.69 -10.49
CA GLN A 198 -0.76 -7.80 -11.36
C GLN A 198 0.60 -7.68 -10.65
N PHE A 199 0.65 -7.18 -9.41
CA PHE A 199 1.94 -6.82 -8.78
C PHE A 199 2.54 -7.84 -7.79
N ILE A 200 1.86 -8.94 -7.45
CA ILE A 200 2.47 -10.05 -6.71
C ILE A 200 2.49 -11.29 -7.61
N LYS A 201 3.36 -11.28 -8.61
CA LYS A 201 3.62 -12.48 -9.42
C LYS A 201 4.69 -13.32 -8.71
N LYS A 202 4.26 -14.15 -7.77
CA LYS A 202 5.10 -15.25 -7.28
C LYS A 202 5.49 -16.10 -8.50
N GLU A 203 6.77 -16.36 -8.69
CA GLU A 203 7.25 -17.15 -9.83
C GLU A 203 6.77 -18.60 -9.70
N LEU A 204 6.49 -19.27 -10.82
CA LEU A 204 6.14 -20.69 -10.81
C LEU A 204 7.43 -21.49 -10.67
N ILE A 205 7.51 -22.28 -9.60
CA ILE A 205 8.70 -23.07 -9.30
C ILE A 205 8.47 -24.50 -9.83
N PHE A 206 9.38 -24.95 -10.69
CA PHE A 206 9.45 -26.32 -11.16
C PHE A 206 10.71 -26.99 -10.62
N ARG A 207 10.56 -28.15 -9.98
CA ARG A 207 11.67 -28.93 -9.42
C ARG A 207 11.46 -30.41 -9.67
N GLU A 208 12.55 -31.12 -9.90
CA GLU A 208 12.55 -32.58 -9.86
C GLU A 208 12.33 -33.04 -8.41
N ILE A 209 11.42 -33.99 -8.20
CA ILE A 209 11.05 -34.47 -6.86
C ILE A 209 11.40 -35.95 -6.77
N ASP A 210 12.08 -36.31 -5.68
CA ASP A 210 12.30 -37.71 -5.35
C ASP A 210 10.97 -38.36 -4.93
N ASN A 211 10.46 -39.25 -5.78
CA ASN A 211 9.21 -39.98 -5.54
C ASN A 211 9.22 -40.75 -4.21
N LYS A 212 10.39 -41.10 -3.65
CA LYS A 212 10.48 -41.78 -2.34
C LYS A 212 10.07 -40.89 -1.17
N ASN A 213 10.16 -39.57 -1.34
CA ASN A 213 9.86 -38.58 -0.29
C ASN A 213 8.56 -37.81 -0.55
N LEU A 214 7.75 -38.27 -1.52
CA LEU A 214 6.49 -37.65 -1.90
C LEU A 214 5.32 -38.41 -1.29
N PHE A 215 4.58 -37.73 -0.40
CA PHE A 215 3.48 -38.34 0.33
C PHE A 215 2.11 -37.88 -0.15
N LEU A 216 1.12 -38.75 0.01
CA LEU A 216 -0.29 -38.52 -0.32
C LEU A 216 -1.12 -38.46 0.98
N ALA A 217 -2.37 -38.03 0.89
CA ALA A 217 -3.26 -37.87 2.04
C ALA A 217 -3.45 -39.15 2.88
N ASN A 218 -3.35 -40.33 2.26
CA ASN A 218 -3.47 -41.62 2.94
C ASN A 218 -2.19 -42.10 3.66
N ASN A 219 -1.06 -41.41 3.43
CA ASN A 219 0.27 -41.85 3.88
C ASN A 219 0.96 -40.80 4.77
N VAL A 220 0.19 -39.90 5.38
CA VAL A 220 0.68 -38.86 6.29
C VAL A 220 -0.14 -38.87 7.58
N ASP A 221 0.49 -38.50 8.68
CA ASP A 221 -0.20 -38.31 9.96
C ASP A 221 -1.00 -37.00 9.97
N GLN A 222 -0.47 -35.98 9.28
CA GLN A 222 -1.09 -34.66 9.14
C GLN A 222 -0.92 -34.15 7.71
N VAL A 223 -2.01 -33.69 7.10
CA VAL A 223 -1.98 -32.98 5.82
C VAL A 223 -1.46 -31.55 6.01
N PRO A 224 -1.07 -30.85 4.93
CA PRO A 224 -0.72 -29.44 5.04
C PRO A 224 -1.90 -28.61 5.58
N ILE A 225 -1.58 -27.60 6.40
CA ILE A 225 -2.59 -26.72 6.99
C ILE A 225 -2.56 -25.38 6.26
N THR A 226 -3.74 -24.91 5.83
CA THR A 226 -3.92 -23.55 5.30
C THR A 226 -4.27 -22.59 6.43
N LYS A 227 -4.10 -21.28 6.20
CA LYS A 227 -4.48 -20.25 7.20
C LYS A 227 -5.92 -20.42 7.71
N LYS A 228 -6.87 -20.74 6.84
CA LYS A 228 -8.27 -20.99 7.21
C LYS A 228 -8.38 -22.16 8.21
N CYS A 229 -7.78 -23.30 7.89
CA CYS A 229 -7.86 -24.50 8.71
C CYS A 229 -7.17 -24.32 10.06
N SER A 230 -6.06 -23.57 10.08
CA SER A 230 -5.38 -23.18 11.33
C SER A 230 -6.29 -22.35 12.25
N THR A 231 -7.01 -21.35 11.72
CA THR A 231 -7.97 -20.56 12.51
C THR A 231 -9.12 -21.39 13.07
N GLN A 232 -9.53 -22.44 12.37
CA GLN A 232 -10.58 -23.36 12.82
C GLN A 232 -10.06 -24.50 13.71
N ASN A 233 -8.75 -24.57 13.93
CA ASN A 233 -8.07 -25.69 14.58
C ASN A 233 -8.44 -27.06 13.96
N ASP A 234 -8.66 -27.08 12.64
CA ASP A 234 -9.07 -28.27 11.89
C ASP A 234 -7.89 -28.78 11.06
N LYS A 235 -7.48 -30.02 11.31
CA LYS A 235 -6.33 -30.67 10.65
C LYS A 235 -6.76 -31.73 9.63
N SER A 236 -8.04 -31.79 9.30
CA SER A 236 -8.60 -32.78 8.38
C SER A 236 -8.21 -32.51 6.92
N ILE A 237 -8.17 -33.59 6.12
CA ILE A 237 -8.02 -33.49 4.67
C ILE A 237 -9.22 -32.78 4.03
N GLU A 238 -10.40 -32.91 4.62
CA GLU A 238 -11.63 -32.22 4.24
C GLU A 238 -11.45 -30.71 4.35
N CYS A 239 -10.99 -30.20 5.49
CA CYS A 239 -10.71 -28.77 5.64
C CYS A 239 -9.68 -28.29 4.64
N PHE A 240 -8.58 -29.03 4.46
CA PHE A 240 -7.56 -28.69 3.49
C PHE A 240 -8.18 -28.53 2.09
N LYS A 241 -8.87 -29.56 1.57
CA LYS A 241 -9.51 -29.52 0.24
C LYS A 241 -10.52 -28.39 0.11
N GLU A 242 -11.37 -28.19 1.12
CA GLU A 242 -12.42 -27.18 1.11
C GLU A 242 -11.86 -25.75 1.20
N SER A 243 -10.76 -25.55 1.93
CA SER A 243 -10.05 -24.27 2.01
C SER A 243 -9.44 -23.88 0.66
N ILE A 244 -8.85 -24.84 -0.05
CA ILE A 244 -8.30 -24.65 -1.40
C ILE A 244 -9.42 -24.31 -2.39
N ALA A 245 -10.49 -25.12 -2.40
CA ALA A 245 -11.63 -24.91 -3.30
C ALA A 245 -12.24 -23.52 -3.11
N ARG A 246 -12.46 -23.10 -1.85
CA ARG A 246 -13.00 -21.78 -1.53
C ARG A 246 -12.06 -20.65 -1.91
N TYR A 247 -10.76 -20.81 -1.68
CA TYR A 247 -9.78 -19.80 -2.07
C TYR A 247 -9.84 -19.56 -3.58
N ILE A 248 -9.79 -20.62 -4.38
CA ILE A 248 -9.91 -20.53 -5.85
C ILE A 248 -11.27 -19.93 -6.24
N TRP A 249 -12.37 -20.33 -5.59
CA TRP A 249 -13.71 -19.79 -5.86
C TRP A 249 -13.83 -18.29 -5.59
N THR A 250 -13.11 -17.80 -4.58
CA THR A 250 -13.07 -16.37 -4.22
C THR A 250 -12.10 -15.58 -5.10
N ASP A 251 -11.03 -16.22 -5.56
CA ASP A 251 -9.99 -15.57 -6.33
C ASP A 251 -10.32 -15.52 -7.82
N VAL A 252 -10.84 -16.60 -8.41
CA VAL A 252 -11.04 -16.71 -9.86
C VAL A 252 -12.46 -16.27 -10.26
N ASP A 253 -12.57 -15.35 -11.22
CA ASP A 253 -13.86 -14.94 -11.79
C ASP A 253 -14.27 -15.89 -12.92
N PHE A 254 -14.92 -16.99 -12.56
CA PHE A 254 -15.29 -18.07 -13.49
C PHE A 254 -16.21 -17.64 -14.63
N TYR A 255 -16.98 -16.56 -14.45
CA TYR A 255 -17.93 -16.08 -15.46
C TYR A 255 -17.23 -15.41 -16.65
N THR A 256 -15.98 -14.98 -16.48
CA THR A 256 -15.19 -14.31 -17.55
C THR A 256 -14.61 -15.28 -18.59
N PHE A 257 -14.73 -16.59 -18.37
CA PHE A 257 -14.11 -17.61 -19.22
C PHE A 257 -15.04 -18.22 -20.27
N GLY A 258 -16.29 -17.73 -20.38
CA GLY A 258 -17.26 -18.21 -21.37
C GLY A 258 -17.62 -19.68 -21.20
N LEU A 259 -17.69 -20.15 -19.95
CA LEU A 259 -18.09 -21.52 -19.63
C LEU A 259 -19.58 -21.71 -19.93
N THR A 260 -19.94 -22.86 -20.51
CA THR A 260 -21.35 -23.21 -20.73
C THR A 260 -22.07 -23.43 -19.39
N PRO A 261 -23.38 -23.19 -19.28
CA PRO A 261 -24.13 -23.55 -18.09
C PRO A 261 -23.97 -25.04 -17.75
N GLY A 262 -23.94 -25.36 -16.45
CA GLY A 262 -23.78 -26.71 -15.93
C GLY A 262 -22.49 -26.92 -15.13
N THR A 263 -22.13 -28.20 -14.96
CA THR A 263 -21.04 -28.63 -14.07
C THR A 263 -19.73 -28.82 -14.82
N HIS A 264 -18.69 -28.09 -14.41
CA HIS A 264 -17.33 -28.18 -14.92
C HIS A 264 -16.40 -28.77 -13.87
N ARG A 265 -15.57 -29.74 -14.27
CA ARG A 265 -14.57 -30.36 -13.39
C ARG A 265 -13.17 -29.90 -13.77
N ILE A 266 -12.43 -29.39 -12.80
CA ILE A 266 -11.03 -29.00 -12.94
C ILE A 266 -10.21 -29.94 -12.07
N PHE A 267 -9.16 -30.54 -12.63
CA PHE A 267 -8.25 -31.38 -11.87
C PHE A 267 -6.98 -30.60 -11.53
N LEU A 268 -6.68 -30.50 -10.24
CA LEU A 268 -5.53 -29.79 -9.70
C LEU A 268 -4.52 -30.80 -9.18
N LYS A 269 -3.25 -30.64 -9.58
CA LYS A 269 -2.13 -31.43 -9.06
C LYS A 269 -0.95 -30.51 -8.77
N PHE A 270 -0.45 -30.50 -7.55
CA PHE A 270 0.69 -29.68 -7.15
C PHE A 270 1.37 -30.29 -5.93
N VAL A 271 2.61 -29.87 -5.65
CA VAL A 271 3.33 -30.29 -4.46
C VAL A 271 3.47 -29.14 -3.49
N ILE A 272 3.21 -29.42 -2.21
CA ILE A 272 3.57 -28.55 -1.09
C ILE A 272 4.83 -29.17 -0.47
N ASP A 273 5.95 -28.46 -0.55
CA ASP A 273 7.19 -28.96 0.02
C ASP A 273 7.24 -28.80 1.55
N LYS A 274 8.22 -29.45 2.19
CA LYS A 274 8.48 -29.33 3.65
C LYS A 274 8.71 -27.90 4.15
N ASN A 275 9.00 -26.95 3.25
CA ASN A 275 9.20 -25.53 3.53
C ASN A 275 7.94 -24.69 3.25
N LYS A 276 6.79 -25.34 2.98
CA LYS A 276 5.49 -24.70 2.70
C LYS A 276 5.42 -23.99 1.35
N GLN A 277 6.36 -24.27 0.43
CA GLN A 277 6.33 -23.75 -0.93
C GLN A 277 5.49 -24.64 -1.83
N ILE A 278 4.65 -24.02 -2.65
CA ILE A 278 3.88 -24.71 -3.69
C ILE A 278 4.73 -24.76 -4.95
N ILE A 279 4.93 -25.96 -5.49
CA ILE A 279 5.74 -26.22 -6.67
C ILE A 279 5.00 -27.18 -7.62
N ASN A 280 5.48 -27.25 -8.87
CA ASN A 280 5.00 -28.22 -9.86
C ASN A 280 3.48 -28.19 -10.07
N ILE A 281 2.88 -27.00 -10.11
CA ILE A 281 1.44 -26.82 -10.30
C ILE A 281 1.05 -27.27 -11.71
N LYS A 282 0.04 -28.14 -11.77
CA LYS A 282 -0.60 -28.64 -12.99
C LYS A 282 -2.10 -28.49 -12.82
N VAL A 283 -2.73 -27.83 -13.78
CA VAL A 283 -4.19 -27.66 -13.84
C VAL A 283 -4.68 -28.23 -15.16
N ASN A 284 -5.62 -29.17 -15.08
CA ASN A 284 -6.20 -29.81 -16.26
C ASN A 284 -7.66 -29.41 -16.43
N HIS A 285 -7.95 -28.73 -17.54
CA HIS A 285 -9.28 -28.35 -18.00
C HIS A 285 -9.20 -28.01 -19.51
N LYS A 286 -10.33 -28.08 -20.23
CA LYS A 286 -10.39 -27.79 -21.68
C LYS A 286 -10.08 -26.32 -22.02
N ASN A 287 -10.38 -25.40 -21.11
CA ASN A 287 -10.13 -23.97 -21.27
C ASN A 287 -8.76 -23.58 -20.68
N SER A 288 -7.77 -23.32 -21.54
CA SER A 288 -6.40 -22.99 -21.15
C SER A 288 -6.27 -21.65 -20.39
N LYS A 289 -7.11 -20.65 -20.70
CA LYS A 289 -7.13 -19.38 -19.96
C LYS A 289 -7.56 -19.60 -18.51
N LEU A 290 -8.57 -20.45 -18.31
CA LEU A 290 -9.00 -20.86 -16.98
C LEU A 290 -7.88 -21.62 -16.23
N CYS A 291 -7.18 -22.53 -16.91
CA CYS A 291 -6.04 -23.23 -16.31
C CYS A 291 -4.96 -22.26 -15.81
N ASN A 292 -4.64 -21.24 -16.60
CA ASN A 292 -3.65 -20.22 -16.23
C ASN A 292 -4.09 -19.42 -15.00
N GLU A 293 -5.37 -19.01 -14.95
CA GLU A 293 -5.88 -18.22 -13.83
C GLU A 293 -5.97 -19.05 -12.54
N VAL A 294 -6.41 -20.30 -12.63
CA VAL A 294 -6.43 -21.23 -11.49
C VAL A 294 -5.00 -21.55 -11.03
N THR A 295 -4.05 -21.70 -11.95
CA THR A 295 -2.62 -21.88 -11.62
C THR A 295 -2.08 -20.66 -10.86
N ARG A 296 -2.40 -19.44 -11.32
CA ARG A 296 -2.04 -18.20 -10.65
C ARG A 296 -2.61 -18.16 -9.23
N SER A 297 -3.88 -18.51 -9.09
CA SER A 297 -4.57 -18.58 -7.80
C SER A 297 -3.86 -19.54 -6.85
N ILE A 298 -3.59 -20.77 -7.30
CA ILE A 298 -2.93 -21.79 -6.48
C ILE A 298 -1.54 -21.35 -6.03
N ASN A 299 -0.78 -20.67 -6.89
CA ASN A 299 0.57 -20.23 -6.52
C ASN A 299 0.56 -19.24 -5.33
N GLN A 300 -0.52 -18.45 -5.20
CA GLN A 300 -0.70 -17.44 -4.15
C GLN A 300 -1.27 -18.00 -2.84
N LEU A 301 -1.64 -19.28 -2.79
CA LEU A 301 -2.10 -19.92 -1.56
C LEU A 301 -1.06 -19.85 -0.45
N ASN A 302 -1.53 -19.54 0.75
CA ASN A 302 -0.71 -19.50 1.96
C ASN A 302 -0.88 -20.78 2.78
N ILE A 303 0.21 -21.55 2.87
CA ILE A 303 0.32 -22.75 3.69
C ILE A 303 0.99 -22.37 5.01
N THR A 304 0.30 -22.60 6.13
CA THR A 304 0.81 -22.29 7.47
C THR A 304 1.71 -23.40 8.01
N GLU A 305 1.33 -24.66 7.76
CA GLU A 305 2.10 -25.84 8.16
C GLU A 305 2.23 -26.85 7.00
N PRO A 306 3.39 -27.50 6.81
CA PRO A 306 3.56 -28.56 5.83
C PRO A 306 2.90 -29.86 6.31
N ALA A 307 2.92 -30.90 5.47
CA ALA A 307 2.51 -32.24 5.89
C ALA A 307 3.50 -32.84 6.89
N ILE A 308 2.98 -33.70 7.78
CA ILE A 308 3.77 -34.43 8.77
C ILE A 308 3.55 -35.92 8.57
N ASN A 309 4.64 -36.67 8.50
CA ASN A 309 4.62 -38.12 8.53
C ASN A 309 5.68 -38.63 9.50
N LYS A 310 5.30 -39.50 10.44
CA LYS A 310 6.11 -40.00 11.55
C LYS A 310 6.80 -38.87 12.33
N GLY A 311 6.08 -37.76 12.54
CA GLY A 311 6.60 -36.57 13.23
C GLY A 311 7.58 -35.71 12.43
N ILE A 312 7.85 -36.03 11.17
CA ILE A 312 8.79 -35.29 10.30
C ILE A 312 8.02 -34.53 9.22
N LYS A 313 8.48 -33.31 8.89
CA LYS A 313 7.95 -32.52 7.78
C LYS A 313 8.32 -33.15 6.45
N VAL A 314 7.33 -33.39 5.59
CA VAL A 314 7.51 -34.08 4.31
C VAL A 314 6.90 -33.33 3.14
N ASP A 315 7.31 -33.68 1.92
CA ASP A 315 6.72 -33.15 0.69
C ASP A 315 5.39 -33.86 0.44
N PHE A 316 4.37 -33.08 0.08
CA PHE A 316 2.99 -33.55 -0.05
C PHE A 316 2.45 -33.33 -1.46
N LEU A 317 2.00 -34.39 -2.11
CA LEU A 317 1.29 -34.33 -3.38
C LEU A 317 -0.20 -34.06 -3.14
N ALA A 318 -0.64 -32.87 -3.50
CA ALA A 318 -2.06 -32.52 -3.50
C ALA A 318 -2.69 -32.89 -4.85
N GLU A 319 -3.72 -33.73 -4.79
CA GLU A 319 -4.58 -34.06 -5.94
C GLU A 319 -6.03 -33.70 -5.57
N ILE A 320 -6.55 -32.64 -6.19
CA ILE A 320 -7.84 -32.06 -5.81
C ILE A 320 -8.72 -31.94 -7.05
N PRO A 321 -9.81 -32.72 -7.15
CA PRO A 321 -10.87 -32.46 -8.11
C PRO A 321 -11.73 -31.29 -7.61
N LEU A 322 -11.77 -30.20 -8.37
CA LEU A 322 -12.64 -29.07 -8.13
C LEU A 322 -13.86 -29.17 -9.05
N THR A 323 -15.06 -29.04 -8.49
CA THR A 323 -16.31 -29.00 -9.25
C THR A 323 -16.91 -27.60 -9.19
N ILE A 324 -17.30 -27.09 -10.33
CA ILE A 324 -17.81 -25.74 -10.53
C ILE A 324 -19.18 -25.83 -11.18
N SER A 325 -20.17 -25.16 -10.61
CA SER A 325 -21.50 -25.05 -11.20
C SER A 325 -21.71 -23.63 -11.72
N ILE A 326 -21.93 -23.50 -13.03
CA ILE A 326 -22.29 -22.24 -13.67
C ILE A 326 -23.81 -22.29 -13.92
N ASN A 327 -24.54 -21.42 -13.24
CA ASN A 327 -25.98 -21.26 -13.44
C ASN A 327 -26.23 -20.05 -14.36
N ASN A 328 -27.37 -20.07 -15.06
CA ASN A 328 -27.82 -18.94 -15.88
C ASN A 328 -28.14 -17.70 -15.05
#